data_AF-W7BB15-F1
#
_entry.id   AF-W7BB15-F1
#
_cell.length_a   1.000
_cell.length_b   1.000
_cell.length_c   1.000
_cell.angle_alpha   90.00
_cell.angle_beta   90.00
_cell.angle_gamma   90.00
#
_symmetry.space_group_name_H-M   'P 1'
#
loop_
_entity.id
_entity.type
_entity.pdbx_description
1 polymer ?
#
loop_
_entity_poly.entity_id
_entity_poly.type
_entity_poly.pdbx_seq_one_letter_code
_entity_poly.pdbx_strand_id
1 'polypeptide(L)'
;MIHDWDLSGEIMAPDRTVAKVEPKPIQAGQGLTKTMAPPSEESTTRSPITKVEADMPDFYDNFAAVLNGDAEPIVKNEEVHRVLRLIEAIFEAGEQGQVVSISI
;
A
#
# COMPACT_ATOMS: atom_id res chain seq x y z
N MET A 1 13.77 -3.27 -2.27
CA MET A 1 13.98 -4.69 -1.94
C MET A 1 13.58 -4.90 -0.50
N ILE A 2 12.77 -5.92 -0.19
CA ILE A 2 12.42 -6.31 1.18
C ILE A 2 13.21 -7.58 1.49
N HIS A 3 13.99 -7.57 2.57
CA HIS A 3 14.80 -8.71 3.00
C HIS A 3 14.14 -9.51 4.13
N ASP A 4 13.43 -8.83 5.04
CA ASP A 4 12.70 -9.45 6.14
C ASP A 4 11.57 -8.51 6.63
N TRP A 5 10.76 -8.97 7.59
CA TRP A 5 9.64 -8.25 8.20
C TRP A 5 10.06 -7.24 9.27
N ASP A 6 11.34 -7.21 9.63
CA ASP A 6 11.92 -6.27 10.59
C ASP A 6 12.27 -4.90 9.99
N LEU A 7 11.81 -4.63 8.76
CA LEU A 7 12.14 -3.47 7.91
C LEU A 7 13.56 -3.51 7.31
N SER A 8 14.25 -4.64 7.37
CA SER A 8 15.46 -4.86 6.58
C SER A 8 15.15 -4.75 5.10
N GLY A 9 15.63 -3.69 4.45
CA GLY A 9 15.32 -3.41 3.06
C GLY A 9 15.64 -2.00 2.63
N GLU A 10 15.35 -1.75 1.36
CA GLU A 10 15.55 -0.47 0.69
C GLU A 10 14.37 -0.13 -0.22
N ILE A 11 14.03 1.15 -0.29
CA ILE A 11 13.11 1.72 -1.25
C ILE A 11 13.93 2.15 -2.46
N MET A 12 13.52 1.68 -3.64
CA MET A 12 14.05 2.15 -4.93
C MET A 12 13.06 3.16 -5.50
N ALA A 13 13.52 4.38 -5.79
CA ALA A 13 12.72 5.41 -6.41
C ALA A 13 13.45 6.02 -7.61
N PRO A 14 12.73 6.56 -8.61
CA PRO A 14 13.36 7.35 -9.67
C PRO A 14 14.07 8.56 -9.07
N ASP A 15 15.33 8.76 -9.43
CA ASP A 15 16.03 10.00 -9.15
C ASP A 15 15.53 11.09 -10.09
N ARG A 16 14.91 12.12 -9.51
CA ARG A 16 14.35 13.27 -10.25
C ARG A 16 15.33 14.43 -10.41
N THR A 17 16.54 14.31 -9.84
CA THR A 17 17.55 15.37 -9.83
C THR A 17 18.58 15.24 -10.95
N VAL A 18 18.67 14.04 -11.53
CA VAL A 18 19.54 13.73 -12.67
C VAL A 18 18.79 13.83 -14.00
N ALA A 19 19.55 14.10 -15.06
CA ALA A 19 19.02 14.07 -16.43
C ALA A 19 18.42 12.69 -16.72
N LYS A 20 17.21 12.67 -17.29
CA LYS A 20 16.49 11.42 -17.60
C LYS A 20 17.29 10.61 -18.61
N VAL A 21 17.92 9.54 -18.15
CA VAL A 21 18.58 8.56 -19.02
C VAL A 21 17.52 7.56 -19.48
N GLU A 22 17.27 7.52 -20.79
CA GLU A 22 16.29 6.60 -21.36
C GLU A 22 16.81 5.15 -21.28
N PRO A 23 15.98 4.18 -20.84
CA PRO A 23 16.38 2.78 -20.76
C PRO A 23 16.83 2.24 -22.11
N LYS A 24 17.89 1.43 -22.11
CA LYS A 24 18.30 0.69 -23.31
C LYS A 24 17.27 -0.42 -23.58
N PRO A 25 16.80 -0.60 -24.83
CA PRO A 25 15.91 -1.71 -25.16
C PRO A 25 16.55 -3.04 -24.79
N ILE A 26 15.78 -3.93 -24.15
CA ILE A 26 16.20 -5.28 -23.81
C ILE A 26 15.37 -6.31 -24.59
N GLN A 27 15.95 -7.47 -24.84
CA GLN A 27 15.20 -8.62 -25.35
C GLN A 27 14.44 -9.27 -24.18
N ALA A 28 13.11 -9.19 -24.20
CA ALA A 28 12.24 -9.85 -23.22
C ALA A 28 11.38 -10.90 -23.93
N GLY A 29 11.70 -12.17 -23.72
CA GLY A 29 11.10 -13.27 -24.48
C GLY A 29 11.46 -13.18 -25.97
N GLN A 30 10.46 -13.16 -26.84
CA GLN A 30 10.66 -13.11 -28.30
C GLN A 30 10.70 -11.69 -28.88
N GLY A 31 10.48 -10.65 -28.08
CA GLY A 31 10.45 -9.25 -28.55
C GLY A 31 11.41 -8.31 -27.82
N LEU A 32 11.74 -7.20 -28.46
CA LEU A 32 12.42 -6.07 -27.81
C LEU A 32 11.42 -5.22 -27.03
N THR A 33 11.76 -4.86 -25.80
CA THR A 33 10.97 -3.92 -24.99
C THR A 33 11.85 -2.83 -24.41
N LYS A 34 11.34 -1.60 -24.47
CA LYS A 34 11.92 -0.43 -23.81
C LYS A 34 11.14 -0.04 -22.56
N THR A 35 9.82 -0.22 -22.56
CA THR A 35 8.93 0.20 -21.47
C THR A 35 9.03 -0.71 -20.24
N MET A 36 9.37 -1.98 -20.44
CA MET A 36 9.60 -2.95 -19.36
C MET A 36 11.10 -3.16 -19.09
N ALA A 37 11.97 -2.42 -19.79
CA ALA A 37 13.40 -2.45 -19.50
C ALA A 37 13.64 -1.86 -18.10
N PRO A 38 14.54 -2.44 -17.29
CA PRO A 38 14.91 -1.87 -16.01
C PRO A 38 15.30 -0.39 -16.18
N PRO A 39 14.87 0.50 -15.27
CA PRO A 39 15.41 1.86 -15.21
C PRO A 39 16.94 1.81 -15.13
N SER A 40 17.63 2.78 -15.73
CA SER A 40 19.08 2.86 -15.58
C SER A 40 19.43 3.11 -14.11
N GLU A 41 20.47 2.45 -13.59
CA GLU A 41 20.89 2.62 -12.18
C GLU A 41 21.18 4.09 -11.86
N GLU A 42 21.74 4.83 -12.82
CA GLU A 42 22.00 6.28 -12.77
C GLU A 42 20.74 7.13 -12.62
N SER A 43 19.55 6.58 -12.86
CA SER A 43 18.24 7.25 -12.72
C SER A 43 17.47 6.80 -11.48
N THR A 44 18.13 6.13 -10.53
CA THR A 44 17.48 5.58 -9.34
C THR A 44 18.20 5.98 -8.05
N THR A 45 17.41 6.29 -7.02
CA THR A 45 17.88 6.50 -5.65
C THR A 45 17.48 5.32 -4.76
N ARG A 46 18.33 5.05 -3.76
CA ARG A 46 18.14 4.05 -2.70
C ARG A 46 17.95 4.77 -1.38
N SER A 47 16.88 4.45 -0.65
CA SER A 47 16.67 4.91 0.72
C SER A 47 16.30 3.75 1.64
N PRO A 48 16.63 3.82 2.94
CA PRO A 48 16.20 2.80 3.89
C PRO A 48 14.68 2.81 4.05
N ILE A 49 14.11 1.67 4.43
CA ILE A 49 12.73 1.61 4.91
C ILE A 49 12.70 2.20 6.32
N THR A 50 11.97 3.30 6.50
CA THR A 50 11.86 3.97 7.80
C THR A 50 10.68 3.41 8.58
N LYS A 51 10.90 3.11 9.87
CA LYS A 51 9.82 2.80 10.80
C LYS A 51 9.01 4.07 11.06
N VAL A 52 7.71 4.00 10.81
CA VAL A 52 6.78 5.08 11.16
C VAL A 52 6.24 4.80 12.56
N GLU A 53 6.41 5.76 13.47
CA GLU A 53 5.72 5.75 14.75
C GLU A 53 4.30 6.26 14.54
N ALA A 54 3.33 5.55 15.11
CA ALA A 54 1.93 5.94 15.01
C ALA A 54 1.67 7.11 15.95
N ASP A 55 1.43 8.30 15.38
CA ASP A 55 0.94 9.46 16.10
C ASP A 55 -0.59 9.47 16.06
N MET A 56 -1.21 8.65 16.91
CA MET A 56 -2.67 8.57 17.04
C MET A 56 -3.09 8.38 18.50
N PRO A 57 -4.26 8.90 18.91
CA PRO A 57 -4.79 8.66 20.25
C PRO A 57 -5.01 7.16 20.47
N ASP A 58 -4.77 6.71 21.70
CA ASP A 58 -5.13 5.34 22.08
C ASP A 58 -6.65 5.13 21.92
N PHE A 59 -7.03 3.91 21.55
CA PHE A 59 -8.43 3.58 21.29
C PHE A 59 -9.35 3.92 22.47
N TYR A 60 -8.93 3.59 23.70
CA TYR A 60 -9.73 3.85 24.89
C TYR A 60 -9.78 5.32 25.28
N ASP A 61 -8.75 6.09 24.95
CA ASP A 61 -8.74 7.54 25.18
C ASP A 61 -9.78 8.22 24.27
N ASN A 62 -9.79 7.84 22.97
CA ASN A 62 -10.83 8.31 22.06
C ASN A 62 -12.23 7.84 22.52
N PHE A 63 -12.37 6.58 22.93
CA PHE A 63 -13.64 6.06 23.42
C PHE A 63 -14.18 6.84 24.64
N ALA A 64 -13.32 7.15 25.61
CA ALA A 64 -13.69 7.95 26.77
C ALA A 64 -14.09 9.39 26.37
N ALA A 65 -13.35 10.01 25.46
CA ALA A 65 -13.69 11.34 24.93
C ALA A 65 -15.06 11.36 24.21
N VAL A 66 -15.38 10.31 23.46
CA VAL A 66 -16.70 10.14 22.83
C VAL A 66 -17.81 10.02 23.86
N LEU A 67 -17.61 9.25 24.94
CA LEU A 67 -18.61 9.14 26.01
C LEU A 67 -18.87 10.48 26.72
N ASN A 68 -17.86 11.34 26.79
CA ASN A 68 -17.98 12.68 27.37
C ASN A 68 -18.53 13.73 26.39
N GLY A 69 -18.66 13.39 25.10
CA GLY A 69 -19.09 14.31 24.05
C GLY A 69 -17.98 15.25 23.55
N ASP A 70 -16.71 14.96 23.87
CA ASP A 70 -15.55 15.79 23.53
C ASP A 70 -14.94 15.44 22.16
N ALA A 71 -15.31 14.30 21.58
CA ALA A 71 -14.78 13.83 20.30
C ALA A 71 -15.78 12.94 19.53
N GLU A 72 -15.52 12.77 18.24
CA GLU A 72 -16.16 11.75 17.40
C GLU A 72 -15.38 10.42 17.49
N PRO A 73 -16.04 9.26 17.30
CA PRO A 73 -15.35 7.98 17.27
C PRO A 73 -14.42 7.91 16.05
N ILE A 74 -13.16 7.58 16.31
CA ILE A 74 -12.16 7.33 15.25
C ILE A 74 -12.54 6.07 14.49
N VAL A 75 -13.00 5.03 15.18
CA VAL A 75 -13.52 3.79 14.58
C VAL A 75 -15.04 3.90 14.51
N LYS A 76 -15.58 4.23 13.33
CA LYS A 76 -17.02 4.44 13.16
C LYS A 76 -17.76 3.14 12.87
N ASN A 77 -18.98 3.02 13.38
CA ASN A 77 -19.80 1.82 13.16
C ASN A 77 -20.14 1.62 11.67
N GLU A 78 -20.31 2.69 10.90
CA GLU A 78 -20.55 2.63 9.46
C GLU A 78 -19.35 2.03 8.71
N GLU A 79 -18.13 2.35 9.15
CA GLU A 79 -16.89 1.81 8.58
C GLU A 79 -16.75 0.33 8.92
N VAL A 80 -17.02 -0.06 10.17
CA VAL A 80 -17.05 -1.46 10.60
C VAL A 80 -18.07 -2.26 9.79
N HIS A 81 -19.28 -1.71 9.58
CA HIS A 81 -20.30 -2.35 8.74
C HIS A 81 -19.83 -2.55 7.29
N ARG A 82 -19.12 -1.58 6.70
CA ARG A 82 -18.54 -1.74 5.35
C ARG A 82 -17.49 -2.85 5.31
N VAL A 83 -16.65 -2.97 6.34
CA VAL A 83 -15.67 -4.06 6.46
C VAL A 83 -16.37 -5.42 6.55
N LEU A 84 -17.44 -5.53 7.33
CA LEU A 84 -18.22 -6.77 7.41
C LEU A 84 -18.81 -7.18 6.06
N ARG A 85 -19.36 -6.24 5.28
CA ARG A 85 -19.84 -6.53 3.93
C ARG A 85 -18.72 -6.94 2.96
N LEU A 86 -17.53 -6.38 3.12
CA LEU A 86 -16.36 -6.82 2.37
C LEU A 86 -15.99 -8.26 2.71
N ILE A 87 -16.05 -8.64 3.99
CA ILE A 87 -15.79 -10.01 4.45
C ILE A 87 -16.81 -10.99 3.85
N GLU A 88 -18.10 -10.64 3.85
CA GLU A 88 -19.16 -11.44 3.22
C GLU A 88 -18.88 -11.67 1.73
N ALA A 89 -18.49 -10.61 1.00
CA ALA A 89 -18.15 -10.72 -0.42
C ALA A 89 -16.89 -11.57 -0.68
N ILE A 90 -15.91 -11.55 0.22
CA ILE A 90 -14.72 -12.41 0.14
C ILE A 90 -15.13 -13.88 0.27
N PHE A 91 -16.01 -14.21 1.22
CA PHE A 91 -16.53 -15.56 1.35
C PHE A 91 -17.32 -15.99 0.12
N GLU A 92 -18.23 -15.14 -0.36
CA GLU A 92 -19.01 -15.41 -1.57
C GLU A 92 -18.12 -15.67 -2.79
N ALA A 93 -17.12 -14.81 -3.02
CA ALA A 93 -16.16 -14.97 -4.11
C ALA A 93 -15.35 -16.26 -4.00
N GLY A 94 -14.95 -16.63 -2.78
CA GLY A 94 -14.19 -17.86 -2.51
C GLY A 94 -15.02 -19.14 -2.74
N GLU A 95 -16.29 -19.13 -2.35
CA GLU A 95 -17.20 -20.27 -2.53
C GLU A 95 -17.62 -20.46 -3.99
N GLN A 96 -17.88 -19.37 -4.70
CA GLN A 96 -18.40 -19.40 -6.06
C GLN A 96 -17.30 -19.38 -7.13
N GLY A 97 -16.07 -19.02 -6.77
CA GLY A 97 -14.95 -18.89 -7.69
C GLY A 97 -15.14 -17.78 -8.73
N GLN A 98 -15.88 -16.73 -8.38
CA GLN A 98 -16.20 -15.62 -9.29
C GLN A 98 -15.98 -14.25 -8.65
N VAL A 99 -15.90 -13.22 -9.50
CA VAL A 99 -15.78 -11.83 -9.06
C VAL A 99 -17.14 -11.36 -8.52
N VAL A 100 -17.15 -10.91 -7.27
CA VAL A 100 -18.33 -10.32 -6.62
C VAL A 100 -18.20 -8.81 -6.62
N SER A 101 -19.20 -8.10 -7.19
CA SER A 101 -19.25 -6.64 -7.17
C SER A 101 -20.00 -6.13 -5.95
N ILE A 102 -19.35 -5.30 -5.12
CA ILE A 102 -19.98 -4.63 -3.99
C ILE A 102 -19.86 -3.12 -4.09
N SER A 103 -20.91 -2.41 -3.68
CA SER A 103 -20.90 -0.94 -3.55
C SER A 103 -20.79 -0.59 -2.07
N ILE A 104 -19.60 -0.21 -1.64
CA ILE A 104 -19.21 0.09 -0.24
C ILE A 104 -18.87 1.56 -0.03
#